data_AF-A0A7U9NFR1-F1
#
_entry.id   AF-A0A7U9NFR1-F1
#
_cell.length_a   1.000
_cell.length_b   1.000
_cell.length_c   1.000
_cell.angle_alpha   90.00
_cell.angle_beta   90.00
_cell.angle_gamma   90.00
#
_symmetry.space_group_name_H-M   'P 1'
#
loop_
_entity.id
_entity.type
_entity.pdbx_description
1 polymer ?
#
loop_
_entity_poly.entity_id
_entity_poly.type
_entity_poly.pdbx_seq_one_letter_code
_entity_poly.pdbx_strand_id
1 'polypeptide(L)'
;MAHFKYMMFADRAERRGMKRIANLFRALAASEYYHARSFYSVLDRPAPFLETVETFLPGEAFEQKYFYRMLMDYAKEHEFPLAEQAYAGAAAAEKEHTMLLKEAADMDGFSRDVIYVCPVCGYVMTGDKAPERCPVCGGPKKQYEAFTGE
;
A
#
# COMPACT_ATOMS: atom_id res chain seq x y z
N MET A 1 -14.31 -0.29 -1.05
CA MET A 1 -14.14 -1.48 -0.17
C MET A 1 -14.34 -2.82 -0.90
N ALA A 2 -15.32 -2.97 -1.80
CA ALA A 2 -15.55 -4.23 -2.52
C ALA A 2 -14.31 -4.72 -3.29
N HIS A 3 -13.64 -3.83 -4.03
CA HIS A 3 -12.36 -4.10 -4.70
C HIS A 3 -11.34 -4.82 -3.79
N PHE A 4 -10.99 -4.24 -2.65
CA PHE A 4 -10.02 -4.81 -1.71
C PHE A 4 -10.47 -6.17 -1.15
N LYS A 5 -11.75 -6.33 -0.80
CA LYS A 5 -12.30 -7.61 -0.32
C LYS A 5 -12.17 -8.71 -1.37
N TYR A 6 -12.42 -8.40 -2.64
CA TYR A 6 -12.29 -9.35 -3.73
C TYR A 6 -10.83 -9.70 -4.02
N MET A 7 -9.90 -8.74 -3.98
CA MET A 7 -8.46 -9.01 -4.11
C MET A 7 -7.96 -9.94 -2.99
N MET A 8 -8.28 -9.64 -1.73
CA MET A 8 -7.90 -10.50 -0.59
C MET A 8 -8.46 -11.92 -0.71
N PHE A 9 -9.68 -12.08 -1.23
CA PHE A 9 -10.25 -13.40 -1.47
C PHE A 9 -9.56 -14.11 -2.64
N ALA A 10 -9.24 -13.40 -3.72
CA ALA A 10 -8.49 -13.94 -4.84
C ALA A 10 -7.13 -14.50 -4.40
N ASP A 11 -6.39 -13.79 -3.55
CA ASP A 11 -5.11 -14.25 -3.01
C ASP A 11 -5.25 -15.50 -2.13
N ARG A 12 -6.35 -15.61 -1.39
CA ARG A 12 -6.65 -16.82 -0.60
C ARG A 12 -7.02 -18.00 -1.50
N ALA A 13 -7.71 -17.77 -2.61
CA ALA A 13 -8.07 -18.79 -3.59
C ALA A 13 -6.83 -19.27 -4.38
N GLU A 14 -5.96 -18.36 -4.80
CA GLU A 14 -4.71 -18.67 -5.50
C GLU A 14 -3.81 -19.57 -4.66
N ARG A 15 -3.59 -19.22 -3.38
CA ARG A 15 -2.82 -20.03 -2.43
C ARG A 15 -3.37 -21.44 -2.20
N ARG A 16 -4.62 -21.70 -2.60
CA ARG A 16 -5.29 -23.01 -2.53
C ARG A 16 -5.35 -23.73 -3.88
N GLY A 17 -4.71 -23.20 -4.91
CA GLY A 17 -4.73 -23.76 -6.26
C GLY A 17 -6.06 -23.56 -7.00
N MET A 18 -6.98 -22.75 -6.47
CA MET A 18 -8.31 -22.52 -7.04
C MET A 18 -8.27 -21.44 -8.14
N LYS A 19 -7.47 -21.67 -9.18
CA LYS A 19 -7.12 -20.67 -10.21
C LYS A 19 -8.33 -19.99 -10.86
N ARG A 20 -9.39 -20.75 -11.20
CA ARG A 20 -10.61 -20.20 -11.80
C ARG A 20 -11.36 -19.25 -10.87
N ILE A 21 -11.39 -19.56 -9.57
CA ILE A 21 -12.04 -18.73 -8.56
C ILE A 21 -11.20 -17.47 -8.29
N ALA A 22 -9.88 -17.61 -8.16
CA ALA A 22 -8.98 -16.46 -8.04
C ALA A 22 -9.16 -15.49 -9.23
N ASN A 23 -9.22 -16.01 -10.46
CA ASN A 23 -9.46 -15.22 -11.66
C ASN A 23 -10.81 -14.50 -11.64
N LEU A 24 -11.90 -15.19 -11.26
CA LEU A 24 -13.21 -14.56 -11.12
C LEU A 24 -13.16 -13.37 -10.16
N PHE A 25 -12.56 -13.54 -8.98
CA PHE A 25 -12.52 -12.47 -7.98
C PHE A 25 -11.60 -11.31 -8.39
N ARG A 26 -10.51 -11.55 -9.13
CA ARG A 26 -9.72 -10.48 -9.75
C ARG A 26 -10.55 -9.69 -10.77
N ALA A 27 -11.35 -10.37 -11.60
CA ALA A 27 -12.24 -9.70 -12.56
C ALA A 27 -13.32 -8.84 -11.87
N LEU A 28 -13.92 -9.34 -10.79
CA LEU A 28 -14.85 -8.57 -9.98
C LEU A 28 -14.17 -7.36 -9.32
N ALA A 29 -12.95 -7.54 -8.77
CA ALA A 29 -12.19 -6.43 -8.19
C ALA A 29 -11.90 -5.34 -9.24
N ALA A 30 -11.53 -5.70 -10.46
CA ALA A 30 -11.34 -4.76 -11.56
C ALA A 30 -12.63 -3.99 -11.89
N SER A 31 -13.78 -4.68 -11.93
CA SER A 31 -15.08 -4.02 -12.13
C SER A 31 -15.36 -2.96 -11.06
N GLU A 32 -15.12 -3.30 -9.78
CA GLU A 32 -15.36 -2.35 -8.67
C GLU A 32 -14.40 -1.16 -8.68
N TYR A 33 -13.18 -1.35 -9.17
CA TYR A 33 -12.27 -0.23 -9.41
C TYR A 33 -12.84 0.75 -10.45
N TYR A 34 -13.39 0.25 -11.55
CA TYR A 34 -13.98 1.11 -12.59
C TYR A 34 -15.24 1.84 -12.11
N HIS A 35 -16.07 1.20 -11.25
CA HIS A 35 -17.16 1.90 -10.56
C HIS A 35 -16.62 3.05 -9.71
N ALA A 36 -15.65 2.78 -8.84
CA ALA A 36 -15.05 3.79 -7.97
C ALA A 36 -14.41 4.94 -8.76
N ARG A 37 -13.69 4.65 -9.85
CA ARG A 37 -13.11 5.64 -10.76
C ARG A 37 -14.18 6.55 -11.37
N SER A 38 -15.31 5.98 -11.76
CA SER A 38 -16.42 6.74 -12.35
C SER A 38 -17.03 7.69 -11.33
N PHE A 39 -17.24 7.23 -10.09
CA PHE A 39 -17.73 8.08 -9.00
C PHE A 39 -16.73 9.16 -8.62
N TYR A 40 -15.46 8.83 -8.48
CA TYR A 40 -14.39 9.79 -8.18
C TYR A 40 -14.33 10.93 -9.22
N SER A 41 -14.52 10.60 -10.50
CA SER A 41 -14.52 11.59 -11.57
C SER A 41 -15.72 12.55 -11.51
N VAL A 42 -16.89 12.08 -11.06
CA VAL A 42 -18.14 12.86 -11.08
C VAL A 42 -18.37 13.61 -9.76
N LEU A 43 -18.09 12.96 -8.63
CA LEU A 43 -18.40 13.44 -7.28
C LEU A 43 -17.24 14.23 -6.69
N ASP A 44 -16.04 13.64 -6.66
CA ASP A 44 -14.87 14.22 -6.01
C ASP A 44 -14.17 15.27 -6.89
N ARG A 45 -14.28 15.13 -8.23
CA ARG A 45 -13.74 16.07 -9.23
C ARG A 45 -12.26 16.40 -8.93
N PRO A 46 -11.36 15.42 -9.07
CA PRO A 46 -9.97 15.57 -8.68
C PRO A 46 -9.27 16.74 -9.38
N ALA A 47 -8.23 17.24 -8.72
CA ALA A 47 -7.33 18.23 -9.28
C ALA A 47 -6.70 17.74 -10.61
N PRO A 48 -6.15 18.67 -11.41
CA PRO A 48 -5.32 18.31 -12.56
C PRO A 48 -4.19 17.35 -12.16
N PHE A 49 -3.83 16.44 -13.07
CA PHE A 49 -2.84 15.39 -12.79
C PHE A 49 -1.53 15.89 -12.15
N LEU A 50 -0.99 17.02 -12.63
CA LEU A 50 0.26 17.60 -12.13
C LEU A 50 0.15 18.13 -10.70
N GLU A 51 -1.05 18.46 -10.23
CA GLU A 51 -1.30 18.96 -8.87
C GLU A 51 -1.68 17.82 -7.91
N THR A 52 -2.17 16.70 -8.45
CA THR A 52 -2.76 15.61 -7.67
C THR A 52 -1.78 14.98 -6.68
N VAL A 53 -0.50 14.81 -7.03
CA VAL A 53 0.48 14.13 -6.14
C VAL A 53 0.67 14.91 -4.83
N GLU A 54 0.76 16.23 -4.91
CA GLU A 54 0.92 17.09 -3.74
C GLU A 54 -0.26 17.00 -2.78
N THR A 55 -1.47 16.70 -3.29
CA THR A 55 -2.67 16.57 -2.46
C THR A 55 -2.65 15.38 -1.50
N PHE A 56 -1.81 14.36 -1.75
CA PHE A 56 -1.66 13.19 -0.86
C PHE A 56 -0.71 13.44 0.32
N LEU A 57 0.25 14.35 0.18
CA LEU A 57 1.30 14.60 1.17
C LEU A 57 0.77 14.97 2.58
N PRO A 58 -0.28 15.81 2.73
CA PRO A 58 -0.81 16.13 4.05
C PRO A 58 -1.38 14.91 4.79
N GLY A 59 -2.02 13.98 4.08
CA GLY A 59 -2.58 12.75 4.65
C GLY A 59 -1.46 11.85 5.17
N GLU A 60 -0.48 11.59 4.32
CA GLU A 60 0.72 10.78 4.65
C GLU A 60 1.50 11.36 5.83
N ALA A 61 1.70 12.68 5.86
CA ALA A 61 2.36 13.36 6.97
C ALA A 61 1.57 13.26 8.28
N PHE A 62 0.23 13.29 8.21
CA PHE A 62 -0.63 13.10 9.37
C PHE A 62 -0.54 11.65 9.88
N GLU A 63 -0.60 10.68 8.97
CA GLU A 63 -0.55 9.26 9.32
C GLU A 63 0.78 8.86 9.95
N GLN A 64 1.88 9.28 9.31
CA GLN A 64 3.24 9.10 9.77
C GLN A 64 3.47 9.71 11.16
N LYS A 65 3.02 10.95 11.39
CA LYS A 65 3.37 11.71 12.59
C LYS A 65 2.45 11.43 13.78
N TYR A 66 1.17 11.16 13.52
CA TYR A 66 0.14 11.15 14.56
C TYR A 66 -0.71 9.88 14.54
N PHE A 67 -1.31 9.53 13.40
CA PHE A 67 -2.41 8.57 13.38
C PHE A 67 -1.98 7.18 13.87
N TYR A 68 -0.98 6.57 13.23
CA TYR A 68 -0.59 5.21 13.60
C TYR A 68 0.10 5.12 14.95
N ARG A 69 0.77 6.20 15.41
CA ARG A 69 1.30 6.26 16.77
C ARG A 69 0.17 6.20 17.81
N MET A 70 -0.87 7.01 17.63
CA MET A 70 -2.06 6.95 18.49
C MET A 70 -2.69 5.55 18.45
N LEU A 71 -2.76 4.97 17.24
CA LEU A 71 -3.09 3.59 16.90
C LEU A 71 -2.46 2.56 17.85
N MET A 72 -1.13 2.60 17.82
CA MET A 72 -0.24 1.71 18.55
C MET A 72 -0.35 1.92 20.06
N ASP A 73 -0.31 3.17 20.52
CA ASP A 73 -0.38 3.51 21.95
C ASP A 73 -1.69 2.97 22.55
N TYR A 74 -2.82 3.17 21.86
CA TYR A 74 -4.11 2.60 22.26
C TYR A 74 -4.12 1.07 22.24
N ALA A 75 -3.62 0.45 21.16
CA ALA A 75 -3.57 -1.01 21.07
C ALA A 75 -2.71 -1.63 22.17
N LYS A 76 -1.61 -0.96 22.54
CA LYS A 76 -0.71 -1.37 23.62
C LYS A 76 -1.37 -1.23 24.98
N GLU A 77 -2.02 -0.10 25.25
CA GLU A 77 -2.74 0.16 26.51
C GLU A 77 -3.84 -0.88 26.76
N HIS A 78 -4.50 -1.33 25.69
CA HIS A 78 -5.59 -2.31 25.75
C HIS A 78 -5.15 -3.76 25.47
N GLU A 79 -3.84 -4.05 25.48
CA GLU A 79 -3.29 -5.40 25.31
C GLU A 79 -3.77 -6.11 24.03
N PHE A 80 -3.81 -5.38 22.91
CA PHE A 80 -4.13 -5.89 21.57
C PHE A 80 -2.86 -6.05 20.71
N PRO A 81 -2.01 -7.07 20.98
CA PRO A 81 -0.68 -7.16 20.39
C PRO A 81 -0.68 -7.27 18.86
N LEU A 82 -1.68 -7.93 18.27
CA LEU A 82 -1.79 -8.03 16.81
C LEU A 82 -2.18 -6.71 16.15
N ALA A 83 -2.98 -5.89 16.83
CA ALA A 83 -3.33 -4.55 16.34
C ALA A 83 -2.13 -3.61 16.49
N GLU A 84 -1.44 -3.65 17.63
CA GLU A 84 -0.20 -2.89 17.84
C GLU A 84 0.83 -3.22 16.75
N GLN A 85 1.05 -4.51 16.47
CA GLN A 85 1.95 -4.94 15.41
C GLN A 85 1.51 -4.46 14.01
N ALA A 86 0.22 -4.53 13.69
CA ALA A 86 -0.30 -4.08 12.41
C ALA A 86 -0.11 -2.56 12.22
N TYR A 87 -0.41 -1.76 13.24
CA TYR A 87 -0.23 -0.31 13.19
C TYR A 87 1.24 0.09 13.19
N ALA A 88 2.12 -0.65 13.88
CA ALA A 88 3.56 -0.46 13.79
C ALA A 88 4.09 -0.71 12.38
N GLY A 89 3.56 -1.74 11.70
CA GLY A 89 3.87 -2.03 10.31
C GLY A 89 3.49 -0.88 9.37
N ALA A 90 2.25 -0.39 9.50
CA ALA A 90 1.76 0.74 8.70
C ALA A 90 2.58 2.02 8.97
N ALA A 91 2.80 2.38 10.24
CA ALA A 91 3.62 3.54 10.62
C ALA A 91 5.02 3.52 9.98
N ALA A 92 5.64 2.34 9.88
CA ALA A 92 6.94 2.20 9.24
C ALA A 92 6.88 2.42 7.71
N ALA A 93 5.78 2.05 7.06
CA ALA A 93 5.56 2.25 5.63
C ALA A 93 5.29 3.72 5.26
N GLU A 94 4.49 4.45 6.06
CA GLU A 94 4.08 5.83 5.72
C GLU A 94 5.26 6.82 5.59
N LYS A 95 6.37 6.53 6.28
CA LYS A 95 7.62 7.30 6.10
C LYS A 95 8.17 7.17 4.68
N GLU A 96 8.13 5.97 4.13
CA GLU A 96 8.61 5.69 2.77
C GLU A 96 7.61 6.24 1.74
N HIS A 97 6.31 6.16 2.01
CA HIS A 97 5.28 6.77 1.15
C HIS A 97 5.48 8.28 1.03
N THR A 98 5.64 8.99 2.16
CA THR A 98 5.92 10.43 2.16
C THR A 98 7.18 10.78 1.37
N MET A 99 8.23 9.95 1.45
CA MET A 99 9.46 10.17 0.68
C MET A 99 9.21 10.01 -0.83
N LEU A 100 8.56 8.92 -1.22
CA LEU A 100 8.27 8.60 -2.62
C LEU A 100 7.32 9.60 -3.27
N LEU A 101 6.30 10.06 -2.55
CA LEU A 101 5.37 11.06 -3.06
C LEU A 101 6.04 12.43 -3.23
N LYS A 102 6.97 12.81 -2.35
CA LYS A 102 7.78 14.03 -2.53
C LYS A 102 8.69 13.93 -3.75
N GLU A 103 9.28 12.77 -4.00
CA GLU A 103 10.06 12.51 -5.20
C GLU A 103 9.18 12.56 -6.46
N ALA A 104 8.00 11.93 -6.42
CA ALA A 104 7.05 11.90 -7.53
C ALA A 104 6.35 13.24 -7.80
N ALA A 105 6.40 14.20 -6.87
CA ALA A 105 5.94 15.56 -7.11
C ALA A 105 6.85 16.29 -8.13
N ASP A 106 8.13 15.90 -8.20
CA ASP A 106 9.04 16.25 -9.30
C ASP A 106 8.99 15.16 -10.38
N MET A 107 8.02 15.28 -11.30
CA MET A 107 7.74 14.26 -12.33
C MET A 107 8.96 13.98 -13.24
N ASP A 108 9.77 14.99 -13.52
CA ASP A 108 10.97 14.86 -14.36
C ASP A 108 12.16 14.30 -13.54
N GLY A 109 12.13 14.47 -12.22
CA GLY A 109 13.17 14.02 -11.29
C GLY A 109 12.95 12.62 -10.70
N PHE A 110 11.75 12.04 -10.82
CA PHE A 110 11.46 10.70 -10.29
C PHE A 110 12.23 9.62 -11.04
N SER A 111 13.06 8.84 -10.33
CA SER A 111 14.03 7.94 -10.96
C SER A 111 14.06 6.52 -10.36
N ARG A 112 12.95 6.05 -9.76
CA ARG A 112 12.90 4.71 -9.16
C ARG A 112 12.48 3.67 -10.19
N ASP A 113 13.44 2.87 -10.64
CA ASP A 113 13.19 1.78 -11.61
C ASP A 113 12.41 0.61 -10.99
N VAL A 114 12.69 0.31 -9.71
CA VAL A 114 12.09 -0.81 -8.99
C VAL A 114 11.70 -0.41 -7.56
N ILE A 115 10.47 -0.76 -7.21
CA ILE A 115 9.91 -0.63 -5.86
C ILE A 115 9.48 -2.02 -5.40
N TYR A 116 9.93 -2.42 -4.21
CA TYR A 116 9.54 -3.67 -3.59
C TYR A 116 8.58 -3.41 -2.44
N VAL A 117 7.50 -4.18 -2.37
CA VAL A 117 6.53 -4.12 -1.28
C VAL A 117 6.54 -5.44 -0.52
N CYS A 118 6.66 -5.37 0.80
CA CYS A 118 6.52 -6.54 1.65
C CYS A 118 5.02 -6.91 1.78
N PRO A 119 4.56 -8.07 1.27
CA PRO A 119 3.13 -8.41 1.31
C PRO A 119 2.64 -8.80 2.72
N VAL A 120 3.53 -8.82 3.71
CA VAL A 120 3.20 -9.15 5.10
C VAL A 120 2.83 -7.90 5.90
N CYS A 121 3.57 -6.81 5.73
CA CYS A 121 3.39 -5.59 6.53
C CYS A 121 3.23 -4.30 5.71
N GLY A 122 3.31 -4.36 4.39
CA GLY A 122 3.19 -3.19 3.51
C GLY A 122 4.45 -2.35 3.38
N TYR A 123 5.53 -2.65 4.13
CA TYR A 123 6.76 -1.85 4.06
C TYR A 123 7.30 -1.76 2.63
N VAL A 124 7.60 -0.54 2.20
CA VAL A 124 8.12 -0.21 0.88
C VAL A 124 9.64 -0.12 0.92
N MET A 125 10.29 -0.72 -0.07
CA MET A 125 11.75 -0.78 -0.19
C MET A 125 12.14 -0.34 -1.60
N THR A 126 13.13 0.53 -1.71
CA THR A 126 13.57 1.13 -2.98
C THR A 126 15.06 0.87 -3.22
N GLY A 127 15.49 0.90 -4.48
CA GLY A 127 16.88 0.70 -4.91
C GLY A 127 17.17 -0.67 -5.52
N ASP A 128 18.39 -0.83 -6.05
CA ASP A 128 18.78 -1.96 -6.92
C ASP A 128 18.61 -3.35 -6.30
N LYS A 129 18.67 -3.43 -4.96
CA LYS A 129 18.59 -4.71 -4.23
C LYS A 129 17.77 -4.57 -2.96
N ALA A 130 16.61 -5.22 -2.94
CA ALA A 130 15.84 -5.39 -1.70
C ALA A 130 16.63 -6.20 -0.65
N PRO A 131 16.44 -5.93 0.65
CA PRO A 131 17.07 -6.68 1.73
C PRO A 131 16.58 -8.14 1.77
N GLU A 132 17.39 -9.06 2.27
CA GLU A 132 17.02 -10.48 2.37
C GLU A 132 15.86 -10.74 3.35
N ARG A 133 15.70 -9.86 4.34
CA ARG A 133 14.61 -9.85 5.31
C ARG A 133 14.04 -8.46 5.46
N CYS A 134 12.73 -8.39 5.69
CA CYS A 134 12.03 -7.12 5.81
C CYS A 134 12.47 -6.48 7.13
N PRO A 135 12.93 -5.22 7.14
CA PRO A 135 13.41 -4.58 8.36
C PRO A 135 12.30 -4.35 9.39
N VAL A 136 11.04 -4.40 8.97
CA VAL A 136 9.86 -4.20 9.82
C VAL A 136 9.35 -5.52 10.39
N CYS A 137 9.02 -6.50 9.53
CA CYS A 137 8.35 -7.73 9.98
C CYS A 137 9.21 -9.00 9.88
N GLY A 138 10.44 -8.92 9.38
CA GLY A 138 11.35 -10.06 9.20
C GLY A 138 11.00 -11.01 8.04
N GLY A 139 9.96 -10.68 7.25
CA GLY A 139 9.49 -11.47 6.11
C GLY A 139 10.57 -11.64 5.02
N PRO A 140 10.67 -12.82 4.38
CA PRO A 140 11.74 -13.14 3.45
C PRO A 140 11.56 -12.46 2.09
N LYS A 141 12.68 -12.01 1.49
CA LYS A 141 12.73 -11.34 0.18
C LYS A 141 12.01 -12.04 -0.95
N LYS A 142 12.03 -13.37 -0.98
CA LYS A 142 11.34 -14.19 -2.00
C LYS A 142 9.83 -13.95 -2.10
N GLN A 143 9.23 -13.31 -1.10
CA GLN A 143 7.81 -12.98 -1.07
C GLN A 143 7.53 -11.55 -1.52
N TYR A 144 8.53 -10.69 -1.65
CA TYR A 144 8.28 -9.29 -2.00
C TYR A 144 7.65 -9.20 -3.38
N GLU A 145 6.66 -8.32 -3.48
CA GLU A 145 6.11 -7.93 -4.76
C GLU A 145 7.01 -6.84 -5.34
N ALA A 146 7.44 -7.03 -6.58
CA ALA A 146 8.28 -6.08 -7.29
C ALA A 146 7.43 -5.32 -8.31
N PHE A 147 7.48 -3.99 -8.21
CA PHE A 147 6.86 -3.06 -9.13
C PHE A 147 8.01 -2.42 -9.93
N THR A 148 8.07 -2.74 -11.22
CA THR A 148 9.10 -2.26 -12.14
C THR A 148 8.47 -1.30 -13.14
N GLY A 149 9.14 -0.19 -13.42
CA GLY A 149 8.79 0.68 -14.54
C GLY A 149 9.25 0.04 -15.85
N GLU A 150 8.34 -0.64 -16.55
CA GLU A 150 8.52 -0.97 -17.98
C GLU A 150 7.80 0.05 -18.86
#